data_AF-A0A963ICI1-F1
#
_entry.id   AF-A0A963ICI1-F1
#
_cell.length_a   1.000
_cell.length_b   1.000
_cell.length_c   1.000
_cell.angle_alpha   90.00
_cell.angle_beta   90.00
_cell.angle_gamma   90.00
#
_symmetry.space_group_name_H-M   'P 1'
#
loop_
_entity.id
_entity.type
_entity.pdbx_description
1 polymer ?
#
loop_
_entity_poly.entity_id
_entity_poly.type
_entity_poly.pdbx_seq_one_letter_code
_entity_poly.pdbx_strand_id
1 'polypeptide(L)' 'MKETKELVGIIMGSNSDWPTMQAAAKVLEKFGVPYDARVVSAHRTPDLMFAYAEGARERGLKAIIAGAGG' A
#
# COMPACT_ATOMS: atom_id res chain seq x y z
N MET A 1 15.29 -2.04 -21.89
CA MET A 1 14.99 -2.21 -20.45
C MET A 1 13.48 -2.27 -20.32
N LYS A 2 12.90 -3.28 -19.64
CA LYS A 2 11.47 -3.25 -19.32
C LYS A 2 11.28 -2.10 -18.32
N GLU A 3 10.50 -1.08 -18.67
CA GLU A 3 10.03 -0.10 -17.70
C GLU A 3 9.21 -0.85 -16.65
N THR A 4 9.82 -1.14 -15.51
CA THR A 4 9.08 -1.58 -14.34
C THR A 4 8.40 -0.33 -13.81
N LYS A 5 7.14 -0.13 -14.19
CA LYS A 5 6.30 0.96 -13.69
C LYS A 5 6.42 0.99 -12.15
N GLU A 6 6.95 2.07 -11.62
CA GLU A 6 7.30 2.20 -10.21
C GLU A 6 6.04 2.09 -9.35
N LEU A 7 5.90 0.99 -8.60
CA LEU A 7 4.68 0.67 -7.87
C LEU A 7 4.75 1.17 -6.43
N VAL A 8 3.70 1.85 -5.96
CA VAL A 8 3.55 2.24 -4.56
C VAL A 8 2.48 1.38 -3.88
N GLY A 9 2.79 0.83 -2.71
CA GLY A 9 1.79 0.16 -1.88
C GLY A 9 1.04 1.15 -1.00
N ILE A 10 -0.28 1.07 -0.93
CA ILE A 10 -1.09 1.75 0.08
C ILE A 10 -1.71 0.66 0.96
N ILE A 11 -1.39 0.63 2.25
CA ILE A 11 -1.99 -0.33 3.18
C ILE A 11 -2.70 0.37 4.33
N MET A 12 -3.77 -0.26 4.80
CA MET A 12 -4.57 0.26 5.91
C MET A 12 -5.10 -0.87 6.80
N GLY A 13 -5.31 -0.59 8.08
CA GLY A 13 -5.73 -1.61 9.05
C GLY A 13 -7.17 -2.07 8.87
N SER A 14 -8.03 -1.23 8.31
CA SER A 14 -9.47 -1.45 8.13
C SER A 14 -10.02 -0.70 6.90
N ASN A 15 -11.11 -1.19 6.32
CA ASN A 15 -11.86 -0.43 5.30
C ASN A 15 -12.34 0.94 5.80
N SER A 16 -12.54 1.08 7.12
CA SER A 16 -12.90 2.36 7.74
C SER A 16 -11.82 3.43 7.61
N ASP A 17 -10.58 3.05 7.33
CA ASP A 17 -9.46 3.99 7.13
C ASP A 17 -9.44 4.56 5.69
N TRP A 18 -10.15 3.92 4.76
CA TRP A 18 -10.13 4.30 3.34
C TRP A 18 -10.55 5.75 3.05
N PRO A 19 -11.57 6.33 3.70
CA PRO A 19 -11.93 7.72 3.49
C PRO A 19 -10.76 8.70 3.70
N THR A 20 -9.83 8.38 4.59
CA THR A 20 -8.58 9.12 4.82
C THR A 20 -7.52 8.71 3.80
N MET A 21 -7.28 7.40 3.66
CA MET A 21 -6.17 6.87 2.85
C MET A 21 -6.32 7.12 1.34
N GLN A 22 -7.54 7.28 0.82
CA GLN A 22 -7.78 7.57 -0.60
C GLN A 22 -7.12 8.89 -1.06
N ALA A 23 -6.77 9.79 -0.14
CA ALA A 23 -6.03 11.01 -0.49
C ALA A 23 -4.65 10.68 -1.10
N ALA A 24 -3.97 9.65 -0.58
CA ALA A 24 -2.71 9.17 -1.14
C ALA A 24 -2.89 8.61 -2.56
N ALA A 25 -3.93 7.79 -2.77
CA ALA A 25 -4.28 7.26 -4.08
C ALA A 25 -4.50 8.38 -5.11
N LYS A 26 -5.32 9.39 -4.77
CA LYS A 26 -5.59 10.55 -5.65
C LYS A 26 -4.33 11.32 -6.05
N VAL A 27 -3.37 11.46 -5.13
CA VAL A 27 -2.08 12.10 -5.44
C VAL A 27 -1.28 11.25 -6.40
N LEU A 28 -1.17 9.94 -6.17
CA LEU A 28 -0.45 9.04 -7.07
C LEU A 28 -1.08 9.01 -8.47
N GLU A 29 -2.42 8.99 -8.56
CA GLU A 29 -3.15 9.11 -9.84
C GLU A 29 -2.81 10.39 -10.58
N LYS A 30 -2.79 11.54 -9.88
CA LYS A 30 -2.44 12.84 -10.48
C LYS A 30 -1.05 12.84 -11.12
N PHE A 31 -0.11 12.10 -10.56
CA PHE A 31 1.26 11.99 -11.08
C PHE A 31 1.46 10.77 -12.00
N GLY A 32 0.42 9.98 -12.26
CA GLY A 32 0.51 8.78 -13.09
C GLY A 32 1.32 7.64 -12.46
N VAL A 33 1.51 7.66 -11.14
CA VAL A 33 2.25 6.63 -10.40
C VAL A 33 1.30 5.46 -10.10
N PRO A 34 1.61 4.24 -10.57
CA PRO A 34 0.83 3.05 -10.22
C PRO A 34 0.85 2.77 -8.73
N TYR A 35 -0.28 2.30 -8.20
CA TYR A 35 -0.37 1.90 -6.81
C TYR A 35 -1.25 0.66 -6.62
N ASP A 36 -1.04 -0.04 -5.51
CA ASP A 36 -1.85 -1.16 -5.04
C ASP A 36 -2.35 -0.87 -3.62
N ALA A 37 -3.67 -0.76 -3.45
CA ALA A 37 -4.31 -0.45 -2.18
C ALA A 37 -4.92 -1.70 -1.53
N ARG A 38 -4.55 -2.02 -0.29
CA ARG A 38 -5.01 -3.23 0.42
C ARG A 38 -5.31 -2.98 1.90
N VAL A 39 -6.22 -3.79 2.45
CA VAL A 39 -6.41 -3.90 3.90
C VAL A 39 -5.43 -4.93 4.46
N VAL A 40 -4.53 -4.48 5.33
CA VAL A 40 -3.50 -5.27 6.00
C VAL A 40 -3.47 -4.85 7.47
N SER A 41 -4.05 -5.66 8.36
CA SER A 41 -4.21 -5.30 9.78
C SER A 41 -3.07 -5.88 10.60
N ALA A 42 -2.25 -5.02 11.20
CA ALA A 42 -1.17 -5.45 12.09
C ALA A 42 -1.66 -6.27 13.30
N HIS A 43 -2.85 -5.97 13.83
CA HIS A 43 -3.40 -6.65 15.01
C HIS A 43 -4.23 -7.89 14.68
N ARG A 44 -4.98 -7.88 13.57
CA ARG A 44 -5.91 -8.98 13.22
C ARG A 44 -5.28 -10.01 12.29
N THR A 45 -4.36 -9.58 11.43
CA THR A 45 -3.70 -10.43 10.44
C THR A 45 -2.18 -10.15 10.42
N PRO A 46 -1.47 -10.37 11.54
CA PRO A 46 -0.04 -10.06 11.65
C PRO A 46 0.80 -10.79 10.62
N ASP A 47 0.52 -12.07 10.33
CA ASP A 47 1.26 -12.85 9.32
C ASP A 47 1.11 -12.27 7.92
N LEU A 48 -0.09 -11.77 7.57
CA LEU A 48 -0.33 -11.08 6.31
C LEU A 48 0.48 -9.79 6.22
N MET A 49 0.63 -9.07 7.34
CA MET A 49 1.43 -7.86 7.42
C MET A 49 2.92 -8.16 7.18
N PHE A 50 3.47 -9.20 7.82
CA PHE A 50 4.83 -9.64 7.57
C PHE A 50 5.03 -10.09 6.13
N ALA A 51 4.17 -10.97 5.62
CA ALA A 51 4.25 -11.44 4.23
C ALA A 51 4.11 -10.31 3.20
N TYR A 52 3.29 -9.30 3.50
CA TYR A 52 3.19 -8.10 2.66
C TYR A 52 4.52 -7.35 2.62
N ALA A 53 5.14 -7.10 3.78
CA ALA A 53 6.39 -6.36 3.88
C ALA A 53 7.57 -7.11 3.24
N GLU A 54 7.73 -8.40 3.54
CA GLU A 54 8.81 -9.25 3.00
C GLU A 54 8.75 -9.34 1.48
N GLY A 55 7.57 -9.58 0.91
CA GLY A 55 7.38 -9.67 -0.54
C GLY A 55 7.34 -8.33 -1.28
N ALA A 56 7.41 -7.19 -0.59
CA ALA A 56 7.21 -5.87 -1.21
C ALA A 56 8.26 -5.59 -2.30
N ARG A 57 9.53 -5.87 -2.03
CA ARG A 57 10.63 -5.62 -2.97
C ARG A 57 10.52 -6.50 -4.22
N GLU A 58 10.18 -7.78 -4.05
CA GLU A 58 10.01 -8.72 -5.16
C GLU A 58 8.85 -8.35 -6.07
N ARG A 59 7.76 -7.83 -5.49
CA ARG A 59 6.63 -7.24 -6.24
C ARG A 59 6.96 -5.91 -6.92
N GLY A 60 8.17 -5.38 -6.75
CA GLY A 60 8.62 -4.15 -7.37
C GLY A 60 8.13 -2.87 -6.68
N LEU A 61 7.63 -2.96 -5.45
CA LEU A 61 7.22 -1.77 -4.69
C LEU A 61 8.44 -0.90 -4.41
N LYS A 62 8.28 0.41 -4.64
CA LYS A 62 9.30 1.43 -4.36
C LYS A 62 9.08 2.12 -3.02
N ALA A 63 7.83 2.20 -2.58
CA ALA A 63 7.43 2.74 -1.29
C ALA A 63 6.14 2.07 -0.79
N ILE A 64 5.91 2.15 0.53
CA ILE A 64 4.66 1.74 1.19
C ILE A 64 4.15 2.94 2.00
N ILE A 65 2.89 3.31 1.77
CA ILE A 65 2.14 4.27 2.56
C ILE A 65 1.21 3.46 3.48
N ALA A 66 1.47 3.47 4.79
CA ALA A 66 0.71 2.68 5.76
C ALA A 66 -0.08 3.59 6.70
N GLY A 67 -1.40 3.46 6.72
CA GLY A 67 -2.29 4.15 7.64
C GLY A 67 -2.83 3.22 8.72
N ALA A 68 -2.87 3.71 9.95
CA ALA A 68 -3.49 3.01 11.07
C ALA A 68 -4.16 4.03 12.01
N GLY A 69 -5.27 3.62 12.61
CA GLY A 69 -5.90 4.29 13.75
C GLY A 69 -5.73 3.47 15.02
N GLY A 70 -5.84 4.14 16.17
CA GLY A 70 -5.87 3.54 17.51
C GLY A 70 -7.09 4.03 18.27
#